data_AF-A0AAV4R0M3-F1
#
_entry.id   AF-A0AAV4R0M3-F1
#
_cell.length_a   1.000
_cell.length_b   1.000
_cell.length_c   1.000
_cell.angle_alpha   90.00
_cell.angle_beta   90.00
_cell.angle_gamma   90.00
#
_symmetry.space_group_name_H-M   'P 1'
#
loop_
_entity.id
_entity.type
_entity.pdbx_description
1 polymer ?
#
loop_
_entity_poly.entity_id
_entity_poly.type
_entity_poly.pdbx_seq_one_letter_code
_entity_poly.pdbx_strand_id
1 'polypeptide(L)'
;MDKSDPLKKGVAEIDPVNTLFVERIEPGNTTTLLSSSDFFQTRTNIKEWIRNIEDFEVWDKYLLWLEKQHLIGSKHRDGVLQLWVSADRGSFKMAEFPTHLERQEIFVYDVSEEQVFVCVMHDELVTNLYISDVQRMKFSLSLENVLYLSY
;
A
#
# COMPACT_ATOMS: atom_id res chain seq x y z
N MET A 1 -6.03 -4.74 1.59
CA MET A 1 -6.51 -3.71 0.65
C MET A 1 -7.65 -4.31 -0.16
N ASP A 2 -8.53 -3.49 -0.74
CA ASP A 2 -9.68 -4.00 -1.49
C ASP A 2 -9.23 -4.50 -2.87
N LYS A 3 -9.01 -5.81 -2.97
CA LYS A 3 -8.59 -6.48 -4.22
C LYS A 3 -9.67 -6.54 -5.29
N SER A 4 -10.89 -6.06 -5.01
CA SER A 4 -12.00 -6.12 -5.97
C SER A 4 -11.90 -5.06 -7.08
N ASP A 5 -11.12 -3.99 -6.87
CA ASP A 5 -10.91 -2.93 -7.86
C ASP A 5 -9.42 -2.80 -8.25
N PRO A 6 -8.96 -3.50 -9.31
CA PRO A 6 -7.57 -3.44 -9.76
C PRO A 6 -7.22 -2.13 -10.46
N LEU A 7 -8.18 -1.21 -10.60
CA LEU A 7 -8.04 0.03 -11.36
C LEU A 7 -8.43 1.23 -10.50
N LYS A 8 -7.46 2.07 -10.15
CA LYS A 8 -7.70 3.27 -9.34
C LYS A 8 -7.61 4.51 -10.24
N LYS A 9 -8.59 5.41 -10.13
CA LYS A 9 -8.55 6.71 -10.83
C LYS A 9 -7.54 7.64 -10.16
N GLY A 10 -6.85 8.45 -10.95
CA GLY A 10 -6.05 9.55 -10.45
C GLY A 10 -6.92 10.65 -9.82
N VAL A 11 -6.25 11.52 -9.07
CA VAL A 11 -6.87 12.58 -8.28
C VAL A 11 -6.73 13.91 -9.01
N ALA A 12 -7.83 14.65 -9.13
CA ALA A 12 -7.85 15.95 -9.78
C ALA A 12 -6.85 16.91 -9.11
N GLU A 13 -6.25 17.81 -9.90
CA GLU A 13 -5.23 18.79 -9.45
C GLU A 13 -3.87 18.18 -9.04
N ILE A 14 -3.78 16.86 -8.88
CA ILE A 14 -2.55 16.14 -8.52
C ILE A 14 -2.02 15.37 -9.73
N ASP A 15 -2.89 14.57 -10.34
CA ASP A 15 -2.57 13.76 -11.49
C ASP A 15 -3.10 14.41 -12.77
N PRO A 16 -2.45 14.18 -13.93
CA PRO A 16 -3.01 14.58 -15.21
C PRO A 16 -4.45 14.06 -15.42
N VAL A 17 -5.24 14.78 -16.20
CA VAL A 17 -6.61 14.36 -16.55
C VAL A 17 -6.58 12.95 -17.15
N ASN A 18 -7.59 12.13 -16.80
CA ASN A 18 -7.71 10.72 -17.21
C ASN A 18 -6.61 9.79 -16.71
N THR A 19 -5.82 10.20 -15.69
CA THR A 19 -4.86 9.27 -15.09
C THR A 19 -5.57 8.06 -14.50
N LEU A 20 -5.11 6.88 -14.89
CA LEU A 20 -5.48 5.60 -14.32
C LEU A 20 -4.24 4.91 -13.79
N PHE A 21 -4.35 4.36 -12.58
CA PHE A 21 -3.37 3.48 -11.97
C PHE A 21 -3.86 2.04 -12.09
N VAL A 22 -2.97 1.14 -12.48
CA VAL A 22 -3.29 -0.28 -12.66
C VAL A 22 -2.15 -1.16 -12.15
N GLU A 23 -2.53 -2.32 -11.67
CA GLU A 23 -1.62 -3.45 -11.50
C GLU A 23 -1.52 -4.26 -12.79
N ARG A 24 -0.29 -4.47 -13.27
CA ARG A 24 -0.01 -5.40 -14.36
C ARG A 24 0.72 -6.61 -13.83
N ILE A 25 0.16 -7.80 -14.06
CA ILE A 25 0.83 -9.07 -13.82
C ILE A 25 1.89 -9.27 -14.91
N GLU A 26 3.13 -9.50 -14.50
CA GLU A 26 4.28 -9.76 -15.35
C GLU A 26 4.54 -11.26 -15.52
N PRO A 27 5.32 -11.66 -16.55
CA PRO A 27 5.87 -13.01 -16.62
C PRO A 27 6.66 -13.35 -15.33
N GLY A 28 6.33 -14.49 -14.71
CA GLY A 28 6.89 -14.88 -13.41
C GLY A 28 5.99 -14.59 -12.21
N ASN A 29 4.75 -14.14 -12.45
CA ASN A 29 3.73 -13.92 -11.42
C ASN A 29 4.11 -12.83 -10.40
N THR A 30 4.88 -11.83 -10.86
CA THR A 30 5.11 -10.58 -10.13
C THR A 30 4.19 -9.49 -10.67
N THR A 31 3.97 -8.44 -9.88
CA THR A 31 3.06 -7.35 -10.26
C THR A 31 3.82 -6.03 -10.33
N THR A 32 3.48 -5.20 -11.33
CA THR A 32 4.03 -3.86 -11.52
C THR A 32 2.91 -2.83 -11.42
N LEU A 33 3.14 -1.75 -10.65
CA LEU A 33 2.26 -0.59 -10.62
C LEU A 33 2.60 0.37 -11.76
N LEU A 34 1.60 0.62 -12.61
CA LEU A 34 1.70 1.52 -13.74
C LEU A 34 0.66 2.63 -13.64
N SER A 35 0.91 3.76 -14.29
CA SER A 35 -0.13 4.72 -14.61
C SER A 35 -0.05 5.24 -16.04
N SER A 36 -1.18 5.72 -16.57
CA SER A 36 -1.27 6.42 -17.84
C SER A 36 -2.41 7.44 -17.83
N SER A 37 -2.23 8.56 -18.52
CA SER A 37 -3.23 9.61 -18.76
C SER A 37 -3.93 9.51 -20.12
N ASP A 38 -3.62 8.48 -20.90
CA ASP A 38 -4.18 8.23 -22.24
C ASP A 38 -4.76 6.82 -22.37
N PHE A 39 -5.19 6.22 -21.25
CA PHE A 39 -5.76 4.87 -21.21
C PHE A 39 -4.82 3.80 -21.79
N PHE A 40 -3.51 3.95 -21.53
CA PHE A 40 -2.45 3.04 -21.97
C PHE A 40 -2.34 2.90 -23.50
N GLN A 41 -2.76 3.91 -24.27
CA GLN A 41 -2.71 3.88 -25.74
C GLN A 41 -1.28 4.09 -26.27
N THR A 42 -0.47 4.92 -25.61
CA THR A 42 0.90 5.20 -26.05
C THR A 42 1.93 4.83 -24.99
N ARG A 43 3.02 4.19 -25.42
CA ARG A 43 4.10 3.74 -24.52
C ARG A 43 4.77 4.89 -23.77
N THR A 44 4.82 6.09 -24.37
CA THR A 44 5.42 7.28 -23.76
C THR A 44 4.59 7.85 -22.62
N ASN A 45 3.27 7.60 -22.59
CA ASN A 45 2.38 8.01 -21.50
C ASN A 45 2.25 6.94 -20.41
N ILE A 46 2.94 5.80 -20.53
CA ILE A 46 2.98 4.78 -19.48
C ILE A 46 4.13 5.10 -18.53
N LYS A 47 3.77 5.44 -17.28
CA LYS A 47 4.72 5.56 -16.17
C LYS A 47 4.74 4.27 -15.37
N GLU A 48 5.93 3.73 -15.17
CA GLU A 48 6.17 2.64 -14.22
C GLU A 48 6.58 3.25 -12.87
N TRP A 49 5.86 2.89 -11.80
CA TRP A 49 6.13 3.44 -10.47
C TRP A 49 7.01 2.51 -9.66
N ILE A 50 6.66 1.23 -9.62
CA ILE A 50 7.33 0.23 -8.80
C ILE A 50 6.97 -1.18 -9.31
N ARG A 51 7.86 -2.16 -9.06
CA ARG A 51 7.72 -3.57 -9.42
C ARG A 51 7.66 -4.43 -8.16
N ASN A 52 7.17 -5.66 -8.30
CA ASN A 52 7.05 -6.67 -7.25
C ASN A 52 6.18 -6.21 -6.08
N ILE A 53 5.05 -5.58 -6.39
CA ILE A 53 4.08 -5.17 -5.38
C ILE A 53 3.08 -6.29 -5.11
N GLU A 54 2.55 -6.29 -3.89
CA GLU A 54 1.44 -7.18 -3.48
C GLU A 54 0.07 -6.54 -3.70
N ASP A 55 0.00 -5.22 -3.50
CA ASP A 55 -1.22 -4.42 -3.62
C ASP A 55 -0.89 -2.91 -3.63
N PHE A 56 -1.82 -2.06 -4.04
CA PHE A 56 -1.71 -0.60 -3.96
C PHE A 56 -3.04 0.12 -3.69
N GLU A 57 -2.96 1.33 -3.14
CA GLU A 57 -4.10 2.21 -2.97
C GLU A 57 -3.77 3.66 -3.34
N VAL A 58 -4.78 4.38 -3.85
CA VAL A 58 -4.70 5.82 -4.13
C VAL A 58 -5.66 6.53 -3.19
N TRP A 59 -5.10 7.40 -2.34
CA TRP A 59 -5.87 8.18 -1.36
C TRP A 59 -5.49 9.64 -1.49
N ASP A 60 -6.32 10.43 -2.17
CA ASP A 60 -6.03 11.85 -2.39
C ASP A 60 -4.59 12.04 -2.95
N LYS A 61 -3.75 12.82 -2.28
CA LYS A 61 -2.33 13.02 -2.65
C LYS A 61 -1.40 11.85 -2.34
N TYR A 62 -1.89 10.80 -1.70
CA TYR A 62 -1.10 9.63 -1.34
C TYR A 62 -1.23 8.49 -2.34
N LEU A 63 -0.10 7.87 -2.62
CA LEU A 63 -0.01 6.59 -3.31
C LEU A 63 0.67 5.61 -2.36
N LEU A 64 -0.05 4.58 -1.96
CA LEU A 64 0.42 3.56 -1.03
C LEU A 64 0.59 2.24 -1.76
N TRP A 65 1.57 1.44 -1.38
CA TRP A 65 1.73 0.09 -1.91
C TRP A 65 2.34 -0.84 -0.87
N LEU A 66 2.10 -2.14 -1.07
CA LEU A 66 2.58 -3.21 -0.22
C LEU A 66 3.67 -4.02 -0.90
N GLU A 67 4.70 -4.35 -0.16
CA GLU A 67 5.77 -5.26 -0.57
C GLU A 67 5.85 -6.44 0.37
N LYS A 68 6.12 -7.63 -0.17
CA LYS A 68 6.44 -8.80 0.61
C LYS A 68 7.95 -9.01 0.68
N GLN A 69 8.49 -9.03 1.89
CA GLN A 69 9.92 -9.17 2.14
C GLN A 69 10.23 -10.42 2.95
N HIS A 70 11.13 -11.27 2.44
CA HIS A 70 11.64 -12.42 3.18
C HIS A 70 12.83 -11.99 4.04
N LEU A 71 12.53 -11.54 5.26
CA LEU A 71 13.55 -11.12 6.21
C LEU A 71 14.25 -12.33 6.84
N ILE A 72 15.57 -12.24 7.02
CA ILE A 72 16.35 -13.28 7.70
C ILE A 72 15.82 -13.44 9.14
N GLY A 73 15.42 -14.67 9.49
CA GLY A 73 14.85 -14.97 10.80
C GLY A 73 13.32 -14.84 10.89
N SER A 74 12.65 -14.47 9.80
CA SER A 74 11.18 -14.52 9.70
C SER A 74 10.69 -15.95 9.90
N LYS A 75 9.69 -16.14 10.75
CA LYS A 75 8.98 -17.40 10.96
C LYS A 75 7.93 -17.63 9.86
N HIS A 76 7.43 -16.56 9.25
CA HIS A 76 6.49 -16.65 8.14
C HIS A 76 7.17 -17.09 6.84
N ARG A 77 6.69 -18.20 6.26
CA ARG A 77 7.22 -18.73 4.98
C ARG A 77 6.98 -17.79 3.82
N ASP A 78 5.85 -17.07 3.86
CA ASP A 78 5.48 -16.15 2.79
C ASP A 78 6.14 -14.78 2.96
N GLY A 79 6.94 -14.54 4.00
CA GLY A 79 7.57 -13.24 4.25
C GLY A 79 6.68 -12.27 5.03
N VAL A 80 7.19 -11.05 5.23
CA VAL A 80 6.59 -9.99 6.04
C VAL A 80 6.19 -8.83 5.13
N LEU A 81 4.99 -8.30 5.31
CA LEU A 81 4.54 -7.12 4.57
C LEU A 81 5.20 -5.84 5.08
N GLN A 82 5.57 -5.01 4.12
CA GLN A 82 6.01 -3.63 4.32
C GLN A 82 5.03 -2.70 3.60
N LEU A 83 4.67 -1.60 4.26
CA LEU A 83 3.88 -0.53 3.66
C LEU A 83 4.82 0.57 3.20
N TRP A 84 4.58 1.06 1.99
CA TRP A 84 5.30 2.18 1.41
C TRP A 84 4.33 3.29 1.04
N VAL A 85 4.75 4.54 1.25
CA VAL A 85 3.90 5.72 1.07
C VAL A 85 4.64 6.75 0.22
N SER A 86 3.99 7.24 -0.82
CA SER A 86 4.37 8.45 -1.56
C SER A 86 3.34 9.53 -1.30
N ALA A 87 3.80 10.72 -0.93
CA ALA A 87 2.99 11.92 -0.82
C ALA A 87 3.23 12.80 -2.04
N ASP A 88 2.17 13.43 -2.57
CA ASP A 88 2.22 14.33 -3.73
C ASP A 88 2.94 13.69 -4.92
N ARG A 89 2.76 12.37 -5.09
CA ARG A 89 3.38 11.56 -6.15
C ARG A 89 4.92 11.63 -6.17
N GLY A 90 5.54 12.02 -5.06
CA GLY A 90 6.99 12.08 -4.85
C GLY A 90 7.63 10.71 -4.61
N SER A 91 8.82 10.71 -4.00
CA SER A 91 9.53 9.47 -3.67
C SER A 91 8.77 8.63 -2.64
N PHE A 92 8.80 7.32 -2.83
CA PHE A 92 8.28 6.38 -1.84
C PHE A 92 9.18 6.32 -0.62
N LYS A 93 8.56 6.18 0.55
CA LYS A 93 9.23 5.98 1.82
C LYS A 93 8.54 4.84 2.57
N MET A 94 9.34 4.01 3.22
CA MET A 94 8.85 2.85 3.97
C MET A 94 8.24 3.32 5.29
N ALA A 95 7.09 2.75 5.65
CA ALA A 95 6.46 2.94 6.95
C ALA A 95 7.17 2.14 8.04
N GLU A 96 7.36 2.76 9.19
CA GLU A 96 7.96 2.19 10.40
C GLU A 96 6.86 1.86 11.42
N PHE A 97 6.73 0.58 11.78
CA PHE A 97 5.81 0.12 12.82
C PHE A 97 6.57 -0.22 14.10
N PRO A 98 6.11 0.20 15.29
CA PRO A 98 6.78 -0.02 16.56
C PRO A 98 6.41 -1.39 17.12
N THR A 99 6.69 -2.46 16.36
CA THR A 99 6.30 -3.82 16.73
C THR A 99 7.35 -4.84 16.29
N HIS A 100 7.56 -5.84 17.14
CA HIS A 100 8.35 -7.03 16.81
C HIS A 100 7.51 -8.15 16.19
N LEU A 101 6.19 -7.99 16.18
CA LEU A 101 5.29 -8.93 15.55
C LEU A 101 5.42 -8.84 14.03
N GLU A 102 5.38 -9.99 13.37
CA GLU A 102 5.35 -10.06 11.91
C GLU A 102 4.04 -9.45 11.40
N ARG A 103 4.06 -8.91 10.18
CA ARG A 103 2.90 -8.25 9.56
C ARG A 103 2.45 -9.14 8.41
N GLN A 104 1.44 -9.94 8.66
CA GLN A 104 0.91 -10.90 7.69
C GLN A 104 0.00 -10.20 6.70
N GLU A 105 -0.88 -9.33 7.19
CA GLU A 105 -1.74 -8.48 6.36
C GLU A 105 -1.71 -7.04 6.83
N ILE A 106 -1.84 -6.12 5.88
CA ILE A 106 -1.92 -4.68 6.10
C ILE A 106 -3.15 -4.17 5.37
N PHE A 107 -4.05 -3.53 6.11
CA PHE A 107 -5.26 -2.91 5.59
C PHE A 107 -5.25 -1.42 5.93
N VAL A 108 -5.15 -0.58 4.90
CA VAL A 108 -5.32 0.87 5.03
C VAL A 108 -6.82 1.12 5.21
N TYR A 109 -7.21 1.48 6.43
CA TYR A 109 -8.62 1.70 6.79
C TYR A 109 -9.08 3.10 6.37
N ASP A 110 -8.25 4.11 6.64
CA ASP A 110 -8.56 5.50 6.33
C ASP A 110 -7.28 6.32 6.15
N VAL A 111 -7.39 7.40 5.37
CA VAL A 111 -6.35 8.42 5.21
C VAL A 111 -7.02 9.78 5.34
N SER A 112 -7.01 10.31 6.56
CA SER A 112 -7.70 11.55 6.94
C SER A 112 -6.77 12.45 7.74
N GLU A 113 -7.00 13.76 7.69
CA GLU A 113 -6.31 14.74 8.55
C GLU A 113 -4.79 14.55 8.57
N GLU A 114 -4.21 14.29 7.40
CA GLU A 114 -2.77 14.12 7.29
C GLU A 114 -2.18 12.88 8.01
N GLN A 115 -3.01 11.91 8.36
CA GLN A 115 -2.61 10.66 9.01
C GLN A 115 -3.17 9.45 8.26
N VAL A 116 -2.48 8.33 8.37
CA VAL A 116 -2.90 7.04 7.81
C VAL A 116 -3.27 6.13 8.97
N PHE A 117 -4.46 5.53 8.89
CA PHE A 117 -4.98 4.55 9.82
C PHE A 117 -4.87 3.18 9.17
N VAL A 118 -4.18 2.27 9.84
CA VAL A 118 -3.84 0.96 9.29
C VAL A 118 -4.15 -0.13 10.30
N CYS A 119 -4.97 -1.09 9.91
CA CYS A 119 -5.10 -2.36 10.61
C CYS A 119 -3.99 -3.29 10.14
N VAL A 120 -3.25 -3.85 11.09
CA VAL A 120 -2.16 -4.78 10.83
C VAL A 120 -2.50 -6.10 11.51
N MET A 121 -2.65 -7.14 10.71
CA MET A 121 -2.86 -8.49 11.19
C MET A 121 -1.50 -9.15 11.40
N HIS A 122 -1.25 -9.60 12.63
CA HIS A 122 -0.01 -10.25 13.02
C HIS A 122 -0.10 -11.77 12.96
N ASP A 123 -1.29 -12.30 13.24
CA ASP A 123 -1.71 -13.70 13.07
C ASP A 123 -3.24 -13.78 12.99
N GLU A 124 -3.80 -14.99 12.93
CA GLU A 124 -5.25 -15.23 12.80
C GLU A 124 -6.11 -14.63 13.93
N LEU A 125 -5.52 -14.29 15.09
CA LEU A 125 -6.24 -13.80 16.28
C LEU A 125 -5.83 -12.39 16.71
N VAL A 126 -4.69 -11.89 16.23
CA VAL A 126 -4.12 -10.61 16.65
C VAL A 126 -4.11 -9.64 15.48
N THR A 127 -5.05 -8.69 15.51
CA THR A 127 -5.05 -7.52 14.63
C THR A 127 -5.00 -6.24 15.46
N ASN A 128 -4.10 -5.33 15.10
CA ASN A 128 -3.88 -4.09 15.81
C ASN A 128 -4.10 -2.90 14.88
N LEU A 129 -4.70 -1.82 15.39
CA LEU A 129 -4.82 -0.54 14.70
C LEU A 129 -3.62 0.34 15.02
N TYR A 130 -2.98 0.84 13.97
CA TYR A 130 -1.87 1.77 14.02
C TYR A 130 -2.25 3.09 13.35
N ILE A 131 -1.76 4.20 13.90
CA ILE A 131 -1.96 5.54 13.35
C ILE A 131 -0.59 6.17 13.08
N SER A 132 -0.44 6.75 11.89
CA SER A 132 0.80 7.41 11.49
C SER A 132 0.98 8.78 12.14
N ASP A 133 2.22 9.25 12.19
CA ASP A 133 2.54 10.65 12.40
C ASP A 133 2.08 11.50 11.20
N VAL A 134 2.20 12.83 11.33
CA VAL A 134 1.87 13.79 10.26
C VAL A 134 2.84 13.75 9.08
N GLN A 135 3.93 12.99 9.17
CA GLN A 135 4.81 12.70 8.03
C GLN A 135 4.44 11.38 7.35
N ARG A 136 3.53 10.60 7.96
CA ARG A 136 2.99 9.30 7.54
C ARG A 136 4.01 8.18 7.46
N MET A 137 5.14 8.38 8.12
CA MET A 137 6.27 7.45 8.07
C MET A 137 6.33 6.61 9.33
N LYS A 138 5.99 7.19 10.47
CA LYS A 138 6.13 6.53 11.76
C LYS A 138 4.76 6.24 12.32
N PHE A 139 4.49 4.98 12.56
CA PHE A 139 3.23 4.55 13.15
C PHE A 139 3.37 4.44 14.66
N SER A 140 2.26 4.63 15.36
CA SER A 140 2.11 4.30 16.77
C SER A 140 0.92 3.37 16.95
N LEU A 141 1.02 2.45 17.90
CA LEU A 141 -0.07 1.55 18.24
C LEU A 141 -1.20 2.39 18.87
N SER A 142 -2.39 2.32 18.29
CA SER A 142 -3.56 3.05 18.76
C SER A 142 -4.53 2.15 19.51
N LEU A 143 -4.80 0.96 18.99
CA LEU A 143 -5.72 0.00 19.61
C LEU A 143 -5.27 -1.44 19.32
N GLU A 144 -5.28 -2.29 20.33
CA GLU A 144 -4.96 -3.71 20.21
C GLU A 144 -6.22 -4.56 19.99
N ASN A 145 -6.06 -5.71 19.33
CA ASN A 145 -7.09 -6.74 19.16
C ASN A 145 -8.40 -6.22 18.54
N VAL A 146 -8.27 -5.41 17.50
CA VAL A 146 -9.40 -4.97 16.67
C VAL A 146 -9.97 -6.20 15.96
N LEU A 147 -11.29 -6.39 16.04
CA LEU A 147 -11.96 -7.45 15.29
C LEU A 147 -11.85 -7.16 13.79
N TYR A 148 -11.13 -8.01 13.08
CA TYR A 148 -11.03 -7.99 11.63
C TYR A 148 -11.63 -9.28 11.07
N LEU A 149 -12.64 -9.14 10.21
CA LEU A 149 -13.28 -10.25 9.52
C LEU A 149 -13.01 -10.06 8.03
N SER A 150 -12.13 -10.88 7.46
CA SER A 150 -12.03 -11.01 6.01
C SER A 150 -13.05 -12.04 5.54
N TYR A 151 -13.89 -11.67 4.58
CA TYR A 151 -14.88 -12.54 3.93
C TYR A 151 -14.44 -12.87 2.51
#